data_AF-A0A0E3WPF7-F1
#
_entry.id   AF-A0A0E3WPF7-F1
#
_cell.length_a   1.000
_cell.length_b   1.000
_cell.length_c   1.000
_cell.angle_alpha   90.00
_cell.angle_beta   90.00
_cell.angle_gamma   90.00
#
_symmetry.space_group_name_H-M   'P 1'
#
loop_
_entity.id
_entity.type
_entity.pdbx_description
1 polymer ?
#
loop_
_entity_poly.entity_id
_entity_poly.type
_entity_poly.pdbx_seq_one_letter_code
_entity_poly.pdbx_strand_id
1 'polypeptide(L)'
;MSGKDLANIWKNRKKMGVCITVFILLVVTTTTALSITLPEETVYVAGDGRGDYNCNGTDDQIEINEALAYVAENPEFTTVHLKGPNTYVISDSILIGSNVTFQGDSTAVIKLKDRADWPSLKPLITQRDFSEQNITIRGFEIDGNHDGNEEKNKGEGYYNLIYLNNTTNIQVHDMYMHDGHGDGLKVENSSNIQFYNNKVYKLGHEGLYGIQSQYLKAWNNTITCRTNSGLRVWDSNHVKFHDNVIDSFYHWSAGGPGIQIQKSSAVMDDIEVYNNTIYNTYGPGIWLVGYDNSYSTEEAQNVQIHHNIFYSTGTNPNIDWVGGIVTSGFYNTLIENNVFDGTYHTAIALMHPTGYSTDLSPKDTGYTTIVRNNIIVDTLERKNDPEGTGYGVINYLPETHSFILENNCFYNNTAGNYKNANSTGDIYENPRFANQKENDYHLRSIGGRWNGKTWVKDFQTSPCIDAGYPSSDCSNEPDDNGGRINIGRYGNTEEASKSGVMPGYVAWWNEILSPEWRILRTLLRIFLLFCFKIQI
;
A
#
# COMPACT_ATOMS: atom_id res chain seq x y z
N MET A 1 54.32 -13.23 40.96
CA MET A 1 53.24 -14.21 40.72
C MET A 1 53.74 -15.57 41.13
N SER A 2 53.01 -16.29 41.98
CA SER A 2 53.45 -17.60 42.49
C SER A 2 53.25 -18.68 41.43
N GLY A 3 54.03 -19.76 41.45
CA GLY A 3 53.93 -20.85 40.47
C GLY A 3 52.55 -21.54 40.40
N LYS A 4 51.73 -21.40 41.45
CA LYS A 4 50.33 -21.88 41.47
C LYS A 4 49.38 -21.00 40.65
N ASP A 5 49.65 -19.70 40.54
CA ASP A 5 48.82 -18.75 39.78
C ASP A 5 49.00 -18.95 38.27
N LEU A 6 50.23 -19.24 37.84
CA LEU A 6 50.55 -19.55 36.44
C LEU A 6 49.89 -20.85 35.95
N ALA A 7 49.83 -21.89 36.79
CA ALA A 7 49.21 -23.16 36.44
C ALA A 7 47.68 -23.04 36.28
N ASN A 8 47.01 -22.24 37.12
CA ASN A 8 45.57 -21.97 37.00
C ASN A 8 45.24 -21.10 35.78
N ILE A 9 46.08 -20.10 35.46
CA ILE A 9 45.92 -19.29 34.24
C ILE A 9 46.06 -20.17 32.97
N TRP A 10 47.02 -21.10 32.96
CA TRP A 10 47.21 -22.04 31.85
C TRP A 10 46.05 -23.04 31.70
N LYS A 11 45.50 -23.52 32.82
CA LYS A 11 44.34 -24.44 32.81
C LYS A 11 43.06 -23.74 32.33
N ASN A 12 42.86 -22.48 32.71
CA ASN A 12 41.74 -21.66 32.23
C ASN A 12 41.88 -21.28 30.75
N ARG A 13 43.10 -20.98 30.27
CA ARG A 13 43.36 -20.76 28.83
C ARG A 13 43.08 -21.99 27.98
N LYS A 14 43.44 -23.20 28.45
CA LYS A 14 43.08 -24.46 27.77
C LYS A 14 41.57 -24.68 27.72
N LYS A 15 40.86 -24.45 28.83
CA LYS A 15 39.39 -24.56 28.85
C LYS A 15 38.72 -23.55 27.90
N MET A 16 39.19 -22.31 27.90
CA MET A 16 38.69 -21.26 27.01
C MET A 16 38.96 -21.57 25.53
N GLY A 17 40.14 -22.11 25.21
CA GLY A 17 40.46 -22.59 23.86
C GLY A 17 39.57 -23.74 23.40
N VAL A 18 39.26 -24.70 24.28
CA VAL A 18 38.32 -25.80 23.98
C VAL A 18 36.90 -25.26 23.76
N CYS A 19 36.42 -24.33 24.58
CA CYS A 19 35.11 -23.71 24.39
C CYS A 19 35.00 -22.92 23.07
N ILE A 20 36.03 -22.16 22.70
CA ILE A 20 36.08 -21.45 21.41
C ILE A 20 36.08 -22.44 20.24
N THR A 21 36.83 -23.54 20.36
CA THR A 21 36.89 -24.56 19.30
C THR A 21 35.55 -25.28 19.13
N VAL A 22 34.87 -25.60 20.23
CA VAL A 22 33.51 -26.18 20.21
C VAL A 22 32.49 -25.19 19.66
N PHE A 23 32.61 -23.90 20.01
CA PHE A 23 31.74 -22.85 19.47
C PHE A 23 31.94 -22.66 17.96
N ILE A 24 33.19 -22.65 17.48
CA ILE A 24 33.50 -22.60 16.06
C ILE A 24 32.99 -23.86 15.35
N LEU A 25 33.15 -25.04 15.94
CA LEU A 25 32.59 -26.29 15.39
C LEU A 25 31.06 -26.23 15.33
N LEU A 26 30.39 -25.71 16.35
CA LEU A 26 28.94 -25.53 16.35
C LEU A 26 28.49 -24.55 15.26
N VAL A 27 29.17 -23.40 15.14
CA VAL A 27 28.93 -22.39 14.09
C VAL A 27 29.21 -22.96 12.70
N VAL A 28 30.26 -23.76 12.53
CA VAL A 28 30.58 -24.44 11.27
C VAL A 28 29.52 -25.51 10.96
N THR A 29 29.08 -26.31 11.95
CA THR A 29 28.03 -27.30 11.74
C THR A 29 26.66 -26.68 11.44
N THR A 30 26.31 -25.54 12.07
CA THR A 30 25.08 -24.81 11.76
C THR A 30 25.16 -24.11 10.40
N THR A 31 26.31 -23.52 10.04
CA THR A 31 26.50 -22.92 8.70
C THR A 31 26.55 -23.98 7.59
N THR A 32 27.14 -25.15 7.82
CA THR A 32 27.07 -26.27 6.85
C THR A 32 25.68 -26.89 6.79
N ALA A 33 24.93 -26.95 7.89
CA ALA A 33 23.53 -27.41 7.87
C ALA A 33 22.59 -26.41 7.18
N LEU A 34 22.89 -25.10 7.26
CA LEU A 34 22.21 -24.03 6.50
C LEU A 34 22.64 -23.97 5.02
N SER A 35 23.77 -24.57 4.65
CA SER A 35 24.32 -24.55 3.28
C SER A 35 24.01 -25.82 2.47
N ILE A 36 23.29 -26.78 3.04
CA ILE A 36 22.77 -27.96 2.34
C ILE A 36 21.25 -27.80 2.26
N THR A 37 20.78 -26.76 1.56
CA THR A 37 19.47 -26.85 0.92
C THR A 37 19.65 -27.77 -0.28
N LEU A 38 19.01 -28.94 -0.22
CA LEU A 38 18.84 -29.77 -1.41
C LEU A 38 18.18 -28.90 -2.50
N PRO A 39 18.48 -29.11 -3.80
CA PRO A 39 17.78 -28.40 -4.86
C PRO A 39 16.28 -28.62 -4.67
N GLU A 40 15.48 -27.55 -4.62
CA GLU A 40 14.02 -27.64 -4.54
C GLU A 40 13.52 -28.44 -5.75
N GLU A 41 13.07 -29.68 -5.53
CA GLU A 41 12.52 -30.49 -6.61
C GLU A 41 11.09 -30.03 -6.90
N THR A 42 10.78 -29.86 -8.18
CA THR A 42 9.51 -29.34 -8.69
C THR A 42 8.69 -30.46 -9.31
N VAL A 43 7.42 -30.55 -8.93
CA VAL A 43 6.42 -31.41 -9.57
C VAL A 43 5.69 -30.60 -10.64
N TYR A 44 5.61 -31.11 -11.86
CA TYR A 44 4.97 -30.43 -12.97
C TYR A 44 3.58 -30.98 -13.26
N VAL A 45 2.60 -30.08 -13.41
CA VAL A 45 1.24 -30.38 -13.86
C VAL A 45 1.03 -29.78 -15.25
N ALA A 46 0.58 -30.56 -16.22
CA ALA A 46 0.47 -30.10 -17.62
C ALA A 46 -0.81 -30.60 -18.32
N GLY A 47 -1.33 -29.84 -19.28
CA GLY A 47 -2.42 -30.29 -20.17
C GLY A 47 -1.93 -30.95 -21.47
N ASP A 48 -0.62 -30.90 -21.75
CA ASP A 48 -0.02 -31.37 -23.02
C ASP A 48 0.59 -32.78 -22.94
N GLY A 49 0.41 -33.48 -21.82
CA GLY A 49 0.98 -34.81 -21.58
C GLY A 49 2.46 -34.82 -21.18
N ARG A 50 3.08 -33.65 -20.93
CA ARG A 50 4.50 -33.52 -20.56
C ARG A 50 4.72 -33.11 -19.10
N GLY A 51 3.72 -33.30 -18.24
CA GLY A 51 3.83 -33.14 -16.79
C GLY A 51 4.07 -34.48 -16.10
N ASP A 52 4.42 -34.42 -14.82
CA ASP A 52 4.38 -35.58 -13.92
C ASP A 52 2.92 -35.99 -13.66
N TYR A 53 2.03 -34.99 -13.56
CA TYR A 53 0.58 -35.12 -13.53
C TYR A 53 -0.03 -34.44 -14.76
N ASN A 54 -0.98 -35.10 -15.42
CA ASN A 54 -1.46 -34.67 -16.73
C ASN A 54 -2.96 -34.46 -16.76
N CYS A 55 -3.35 -33.20 -16.82
CA CYS A 55 -4.72 -32.68 -16.88
C CYS A 55 -5.29 -32.82 -18.30
N ASN A 56 -6.62 -32.82 -18.41
CA ASN A 56 -7.32 -32.97 -19.68
C ASN A 56 -8.26 -31.80 -20.02
N GLY A 57 -8.32 -30.77 -19.16
CA GLY A 57 -9.23 -29.63 -19.31
C GLY A 57 -10.60 -29.84 -18.66
N THR A 58 -10.75 -30.85 -17.81
CA THR A 58 -12.01 -31.19 -17.12
C THR A 58 -11.69 -31.80 -15.76
N ASP A 59 -12.26 -31.20 -14.71
CA ASP A 59 -12.05 -31.63 -13.32
C ASP A 59 -10.57 -31.68 -12.92
N ASP A 60 -9.76 -30.77 -13.48
CA ASP A 60 -8.29 -30.79 -13.40
C ASP A 60 -7.77 -30.56 -11.97
N GLN A 61 -8.63 -30.17 -11.02
CA GLN A 61 -8.27 -30.14 -9.61
C GLN A 61 -7.88 -31.52 -9.08
N ILE A 62 -8.30 -32.62 -9.71
CA ILE A 62 -7.95 -33.98 -9.31
C ILE A 62 -6.44 -34.16 -9.41
N GLU A 63 -5.87 -33.98 -10.60
CA GLU A 63 -4.44 -34.13 -10.85
C GLU A 63 -3.61 -33.07 -10.10
N ILE A 64 -4.12 -31.83 -9.98
CA ILE A 64 -3.47 -30.78 -9.19
C ILE A 64 -3.40 -31.18 -7.71
N ASN A 65 -4.49 -31.72 -7.15
CA ASN A 65 -4.53 -32.15 -5.75
C ASN A 65 -3.66 -33.38 -5.48
N GLU A 66 -3.55 -34.29 -6.45
CA GLU A 66 -2.59 -35.41 -6.40
C GLU A 66 -1.14 -34.90 -6.37
N ALA A 67 -0.79 -33.92 -7.21
CA ALA A 67 0.53 -33.29 -7.19
C ALA A 67 0.83 -32.58 -5.86
N LEU A 68 -0.13 -31.81 -5.33
CA LEU A 68 0.01 -31.14 -4.03
C LEU A 68 0.09 -32.13 -2.87
N ALA A 69 -0.64 -33.25 -2.94
CA ALA A 69 -0.56 -34.32 -1.95
C ALA A 69 0.82 -34.97 -1.96
N TYR A 70 1.36 -35.24 -3.15
CA TYR A 70 2.69 -35.79 -3.30
C TYR A 70 3.76 -34.86 -2.71
N VAL A 71 3.71 -33.56 -3.00
CA VAL A 71 4.64 -32.59 -2.38
C VAL A 71 4.51 -32.55 -0.85
N ALA A 72 3.29 -32.64 -0.31
CA ALA A 72 3.08 -32.66 1.15
C ALA A 72 3.65 -33.94 1.82
N GLU A 73 3.68 -35.06 1.12
CA GLU A 73 4.18 -36.35 1.63
C GLU A 73 5.69 -36.56 1.41
N ASN A 74 6.31 -35.78 0.49
CA ASN A 74 7.69 -35.94 0.05
C ASN A 74 8.46 -34.62 0.24
N PRO A 75 9.08 -34.39 1.42
CA PRO A 75 9.64 -33.09 1.81
C PRO A 75 10.84 -32.61 0.98
N GLU A 76 11.40 -33.47 0.12
CA GLU A 76 12.39 -33.09 -0.89
C GLU A 76 11.80 -32.27 -2.04
N PHE A 77 10.47 -32.37 -2.26
CA PHE A 77 9.72 -31.50 -3.15
C PHE A 77 9.07 -30.40 -2.34
N THR A 78 9.13 -29.17 -2.85
CA THR A 78 8.47 -28.01 -2.21
C THR A 78 7.57 -27.27 -3.17
N THR A 79 7.57 -27.63 -4.46
CA THR A 79 6.96 -26.84 -5.52
C THR A 79 6.07 -27.68 -6.42
N VAL A 80 4.85 -27.19 -6.66
CA VAL A 80 4.00 -27.65 -7.77
C VAL A 80 3.95 -26.54 -8.82
N HIS A 81 4.25 -26.87 -10.07
CA HIS A 81 4.30 -25.92 -11.19
C HIS A 81 3.27 -26.25 -12.29
N LEU A 82 2.34 -25.34 -12.55
CA LEU A 82 1.37 -25.42 -13.64
C LEU A 82 1.99 -24.93 -14.96
N LYS A 83 2.06 -25.81 -15.96
CA LYS A 83 2.63 -25.49 -17.27
C LYS A 83 1.61 -24.79 -18.19
N GLY A 84 1.98 -23.61 -18.65
CA GLY A 84 1.24 -22.88 -19.67
C GLY A 84 1.51 -23.42 -21.09
N PRO A 85 0.71 -23.02 -22.10
CA PRO A 85 -0.45 -22.13 -22.04
C PRO A 85 -1.77 -22.91 -21.86
N ASN A 86 -1.88 -23.74 -20.82
CA ASN A 86 -3.05 -24.58 -20.58
C ASN A 86 -4.07 -23.89 -19.67
N THR A 87 -5.36 -24.14 -19.93
CA THR A 87 -6.45 -23.83 -19.00
C THR A 87 -6.83 -25.09 -18.24
N TYR A 88 -6.76 -25.01 -16.91
CA TYR A 88 -7.11 -26.04 -15.96
C TYR A 88 -8.53 -25.76 -15.43
N VAL A 89 -9.52 -26.50 -15.91
CA VAL A 89 -10.92 -26.29 -15.55
C VAL A 89 -11.26 -27.10 -14.32
N ILE A 90 -11.68 -26.43 -13.25
CA ILE A 90 -11.93 -27.05 -11.95
C ILE A 90 -13.42 -27.11 -11.59
N SER A 91 -13.80 -28.21 -10.94
CA SER A 91 -15.16 -28.47 -10.43
C SER A 91 -15.22 -28.76 -8.93
N ASP A 92 -14.07 -28.76 -8.27
CA ASP A 92 -13.90 -28.77 -6.82
C ASP A 92 -12.67 -27.92 -6.43
N SER A 93 -12.46 -27.70 -5.14
CA SER A 93 -11.36 -26.91 -4.59
C SER A 93 -10.00 -27.60 -4.75
N ILE A 94 -8.97 -26.78 -4.91
CA ILE A 94 -7.56 -27.15 -4.82
C ILE A 94 -7.11 -27.01 -3.35
N LEU A 95 -6.43 -28.04 -2.82
CA LEU A 95 -6.08 -28.20 -1.40
C LEU A 95 -4.57 -28.11 -1.19
N ILE A 96 -4.11 -26.97 -0.68
CA ILE A 96 -2.70 -26.65 -0.45
C ILE A 96 -2.30 -26.95 0.99
N GLY A 97 -1.19 -27.67 1.18
CA GLY A 97 -0.60 -27.94 2.50
C GLY A 97 0.55 -26.98 2.86
N SER A 98 1.13 -27.19 4.04
CA SER A 98 2.28 -26.42 4.53
C SER A 98 3.54 -26.60 3.70
N ASN A 99 4.39 -25.57 3.70
CA ASN A 99 5.71 -25.55 3.04
C ASN A 99 5.65 -25.78 1.52
N VAL A 100 4.58 -25.28 0.89
CA VAL A 100 4.35 -25.44 -0.55
C VAL A 100 4.48 -24.10 -1.27
N THR A 101 5.20 -24.12 -2.39
CA THR A 101 5.10 -23.13 -3.45
C THR A 101 4.22 -23.68 -4.57
N PHE A 102 3.01 -23.14 -4.69
CA PHE A 102 2.13 -23.41 -5.83
C PHE A 102 2.32 -22.32 -6.87
N GLN A 103 2.95 -22.66 -7.99
CA GLN A 103 3.30 -21.70 -9.03
C GLN A 103 2.90 -22.17 -10.42
N GLY A 104 3.08 -21.32 -11.42
CA GLY A 104 2.89 -21.69 -12.82
C GLY A 104 3.48 -20.68 -13.78
N ASP A 105 3.43 -21.01 -15.06
CA ASP A 105 3.69 -20.05 -16.12
C ASP A 105 2.60 -18.97 -16.15
N SER A 106 2.93 -17.76 -16.58
CA SER A 106 1.96 -16.65 -16.72
C SER A 106 0.88 -16.89 -17.77
N THR A 107 0.92 -18.02 -18.47
CA THR A 107 -0.08 -18.45 -19.46
C THR A 107 -0.88 -19.66 -18.99
N ALA A 108 -0.59 -20.20 -17.80
CA ALA A 108 -1.44 -21.17 -17.13
C ALA A 108 -2.65 -20.46 -16.49
N VAL A 109 -3.84 -21.00 -16.69
CA VAL A 109 -5.10 -20.44 -16.18
C VAL A 109 -5.83 -21.48 -15.35
N ILE A 110 -6.10 -21.22 -14.07
CA ILE A 110 -7.09 -21.98 -13.30
C ILE A 110 -8.45 -21.33 -13.56
N LYS A 111 -9.43 -22.10 -14.00
CA LYS A 111 -10.76 -21.60 -14.33
C LYS A 111 -11.85 -22.37 -13.59
N LEU A 112 -12.73 -21.66 -12.90
CA LEU A 112 -13.96 -22.26 -12.35
C LEU A 112 -14.89 -22.71 -13.49
N LYS A 113 -15.44 -23.92 -13.43
CA LYS A 113 -16.41 -24.38 -14.42
C LYS A 113 -17.70 -23.54 -14.47
N ASP A 114 -18.45 -23.64 -15.56
CA ASP A 114 -19.79 -23.05 -15.65
C ASP A 114 -20.76 -23.76 -14.70
N ARG A 115 -21.70 -23.00 -14.13
CA ARG A 115 -22.73 -23.50 -13.21
C ARG A 115 -22.13 -24.42 -12.16
N ALA A 116 -21.09 -23.94 -11.48
CA ALA A 116 -20.34 -24.71 -10.50
C ALA A 116 -21.26 -25.22 -9.38
N ASP A 117 -22.27 -24.43 -9.01
CA ASP A 117 -23.27 -24.71 -7.98
C ASP A 117 -22.67 -25.11 -6.61
N TRP A 118 -21.49 -24.59 -6.30
CA TRP A 118 -20.91 -24.76 -4.97
C TRP A 118 -21.66 -23.93 -3.93
N PRO A 119 -21.69 -24.39 -2.67
CA PRO A 119 -22.20 -23.57 -1.56
C PRO A 119 -21.33 -22.32 -1.35
N SER A 120 -21.91 -21.31 -0.69
CA SER A 120 -21.16 -20.15 -0.21
C SER A 120 -20.02 -20.60 0.72
N LEU A 121 -18.94 -19.81 0.74
CA LEU A 121 -17.68 -20.03 1.47
C LEU A 121 -16.83 -21.20 0.96
N LYS A 122 -17.18 -21.83 -0.17
CA LYS A 122 -16.30 -22.78 -0.85
C LYS A 122 -15.42 -22.05 -1.88
N PRO A 123 -14.10 -21.94 -1.64
CA PRO A 123 -13.16 -21.24 -2.52
C PRO A 123 -12.59 -22.15 -3.62
N LEU A 124 -11.95 -21.56 -4.63
CA LEU A 124 -11.22 -22.32 -5.65
C LEU A 124 -9.94 -22.94 -5.06
N ILE A 125 -9.21 -22.20 -4.23
CA ILE A 125 -7.99 -22.65 -3.55
C ILE A 125 -8.16 -22.46 -2.04
N THR A 126 -7.88 -23.51 -1.26
CA THR A 126 -7.92 -23.49 0.21
C THR A 126 -6.84 -24.36 0.81
N GLN A 127 -6.60 -24.19 2.11
CA GLN A 127 -5.79 -25.09 2.90
C GLN A 127 -6.35 -26.52 2.90
N ARG A 128 -5.44 -27.49 2.97
CA ARG A 128 -5.75 -28.90 3.14
C ARG A 128 -6.20 -29.20 4.56
N ASP A 129 -5.40 -28.79 5.55
CA ASP A 129 -5.66 -29.01 6.96
C ASP A 129 -5.84 -27.70 7.74
N PHE A 130 -6.24 -27.81 8.99
CA PHE A 130 -6.30 -26.66 9.90
C PHE A 130 -4.88 -26.27 10.34
N SER A 131 -4.59 -24.96 10.36
CA SER A 131 -3.30 -24.41 10.81
C SER A 131 -2.09 -24.65 9.90
N GLU A 132 -2.25 -24.47 8.58
CA GLU A 132 -1.12 -24.54 7.65
C GLU A 132 -0.14 -23.36 7.80
N GLN A 133 1.06 -23.51 7.26
CA GLN A 133 2.07 -22.45 7.26
C GLN A 133 3.00 -22.49 6.04
N ASN A 134 3.65 -21.38 5.76
CA ASN A 134 4.66 -21.25 4.69
C ASN A 134 4.08 -21.61 3.31
N ILE A 135 3.02 -20.90 2.92
CA ILE A 135 2.36 -21.09 1.63
C ILE A 135 2.73 -19.93 0.70
N THR A 136 3.21 -20.26 -0.49
CA THR A 136 3.43 -19.30 -1.58
C THR A 136 2.56 -19.68 -2.77
N ILE A 137 1.78 -18.74 -3.30
CA ILE A 137 0.96 -18.92 -4.52
C ILE A 137 1.36 -17.82 -5.52
N ARG A 138 1.86 -18.19 -6.71
CA ARG A 138 2.40 -17.18 -7.64
C ARG A 138 2.38 -17.52 -9.13
N GLY A 139 2.40 -16.48 -9.96
CA GLY A 139 2.85 -16.55 -11.35
C GLY A 139 1.84 -17.05 -12.40
N PHE A 140 0.63 -17.45 -12.01
CA PHE A 140 -0.42 -17.91 -12.94
C PHE A 140 -1.72 -17.09 -12.83
N GLU A 141 -2.64 -17.33 -13.75
CA GLU A 141 -3.95 -16.67 -13.83
C GLU A 141 -5.04 -17.48 -13.11
N ILE A 142 -5.96 -16.79 -12.43
CA ILE A 142 -7.19 -17.37 -11.90
C ILE A 142 -8.39 -16.63 -12.50
N ASP A 143 -9.15 -17.33 -13.33
CA ASP A 143 -10.44 -16.91 -13.90
C ASP A 143 -11.58 -17.43 -13.01
N GLY A 144 -12.20 -16.52 -12.25
CA GLY A 144 -13.33 -16.82 -11.39
C GLY A 144 -14.65 -17.12 -12.13
N ASN A 145 -14.67 -16.95 -13.46
CA ASN A 145 -15.77 -17.29 -14.37
C ASN A 145 -17.15 -16.75 -13.93
N HIS A 146 -17.22 -15.47 -13.60
CA HIS A 146 -18.43 -14.77 -13.15
C HIS A 146 -19.61 -14.98 -14.11
N ASP A 147 -19.40 -14.76 -15.41
CA ASP A 147 -20.45 -14.82 -16.44
C ASP A 147 -20.94 -16.26 -16.69
N GLY A 148 -20.09 -17.26 -16.42
CA GLY A 148 -20.50 -18.68 -16.43
C GLY A 148 -21.29 -19.10 -15.19
N ASN A 149 -21.38 -18.22 -14.18
CA ASN A 149 -21.98 -18.47 -12.88
C ASN A 149 -22.88 -17.29 -12.41
N GLU A 150 -23.57 -16.60 -13.34
CA GLU A 150 -24.43 -15.43 -13.06
C GLU A 150 -25.57 -15.71 -12.07
N GLU A 151 -25.90 -16.98 -11.80
CA GLU A 151 -26.90 -17.35 -10.80
C GLU A 151 -26.46 -17.07 -9.35
N LYS A 152 -25.17 -16.81 -9.11
CA LYS A 152 -24.66 -16.46 -7.78
C LYS A 152 -24.54 -14.95 -7.62
N ASN A 153 -24.68 -14.50 -6.37
CA ASN A 153 -24.51 -13.10 -6.02
C ASN A 153 -23.04 -12.82 -5.70
N LYS A 154 -22.56 -11.67 -6.20
CA LYS A 154 -21.27 -11.10 -5.84
C LYS A 154 -21.25 -10.69 -4.37
N GLY A 155 -20.12 -10.89 -3.69
CA GLY A 155 -19.93 -10.45 -2.29
C GLY A 155 -20.58 -11.32 -1.22
N GLU A 156 -21.28 -12.40 -1.60
CA GLU A 156 -21.97 -13.29 -0.67
C GLU A 156 -21.15 -14.55 -0.33
N GLY A 157 -19.82 -14.47 -0.44
CA GLY A 157 -18.87 -15.54 -0.13
C GLY A 157 -18.78 -16.66 -1.18
N TYR A 158 -19.43 -16.53 -2.34
CA TYR A 158 -19.29 -17.49 -3.43
C TYR A 158 -17.97 -17.33 -4.18
N TYR A 159 -17.28 -18.45 -4.40
CA TYR A 159 -16.14 -18.55 -5.31
C TYR A 159 -15.02 -17.54 -5.01
N ASN A 160 -14.67 -17.38 -3.73
CA ASN A 160 -13.41 -16.75 -3.36
C ASN A 160 -12.28 -17.50 -4.08
N LEU A 161 -11.37 -16.78 -4.73
CA LEU A 161 -10.30 -17.40 -5.50
C LEU A 161 -9.36 -18.16 -4.57
N ILE A 162 -8.94 -17.50 -3.48
CA ILE A 162 -8.10 -18.06 -2.44
C ILE A 162 -8.72 -17.72 -1.09
N TYR A 163 -8.93 -18.74 -0.25
CA TYR A 163 -9.32 -18.54 1.14
C TYR A 163 -8.46 -19.40 2.07
N LEU A 164 -7.79 -18.75 3.03
CA LEU A 164 -6.99 -19.39 4.07
C LEU A 164 -7.43 -18.90 5.45
N ASN A 165 -7.50 -19.80 6.41
CA ASN A 165 -7.91 -19.57 7.79
C ASN A 165 -6.89 -20.18 8.73
N ASN A 166 -6.59 -19.46 9.80
CA ASN A 166 -5.63 -19.84 10.82
C ASN A 166 -4.24 -20.21 10.25
N THR A 167 -3.82 -19.52 9.18
CA THR A 167 -2.61 -19.86 8.42
C THR A 167 -1.52 -18.81 8.67
N THR A 168 -0.25 -19.21 8.67
CA THR A 168 0.87 -18.27 8.90
C THR A 168 1.88 -18.28 7.75
N ASN A 169 2.55 -17.14 7.51
CA ASN A 169 3.52 -16.97 6.44
C ASN A 169 2.92 -17.27 5.05
N ILE A 170 2.00 -16.39 4.64
CA ILE A 170 1.27 -16.49 3.38
C ILE A 170 1.85 -15.48 2.40
N GLN A 171 2.21 -15.93 1.20
CA GLN A 171 2.64 -15.07 0.09
C GLN A 171 1.77 -15.34 -1.13
N VAL A 172 1.12 -14.31 -1.66
CA VAL A 172 0.36 -14.37 -2.92
C VAL A 172 0.83 -13.23 -3.82
N HIS A 173 1.51 -13.58 -4.91
CA HIS A 173 2.17 -12.57 -5.72
C HIS A 173 2.33 -12.92 -7.20
N ASP A 174 2.54 -11.90 -8.02
CA ASP A 174 2.66 -12.04 -9.49
C ASP A 174 1.46 -12.80 -10.12
N MET A 175 0.28 -12.66 -9.52
CA MET A 175 -0.96 -13.31 -9.98
C MET A 175 -1.76 -12.38 -10.89
N TYR A 176 -2.52 -12.97 -11.82
CA TYR A 176 -3.64 -12.29 -12.46
C TYR A 176 -4.95 -12.92 -11.99
N MET A 177 -5.76 -12.16 -11.25
CA MET A 177 -7.00 -12.63 -10.62
C MET A 177 -8.16 -11.81 -11.15
N HIS A 178 -9.13 -12.44 -11.80
CA HIS A 178 -10.21 -11.68 -12.42
C HIS A 178 -11.54 -12.41 -12.48
N ASP A 179 -12.58 -11.59 -12.70
CA ASP A 179 -13.93 -12.05 -13.04
C ASP A 179 -14.51 -13.10 -12.07
N GLY A 180 -14.25 -12.95 -10.77
CA GLY A 180 -14.87 -13.78 -9.72
C GLY A 180 -16.13 -13.15 -9.11
N HIS A 181 -16.88 -13.95 -8.36
CA HIS A 181 -17.98 -13.49 -7.50
C HIS A 181 -17.55 -13.11 -6.08
N GLY A 182 -16.43 -13.65 -5.62
CA GLY A 182 -15.91 -13.44 -4.27
C GLY A 182 -14.63 -12.62 -4.23
N ASP A 183 -13.83 -12.91 -3.20
CA ASP A 183 -12.54 -12.29 -2.90
C ASP A 183 -11.39 -12.89 -3.72
N GLY A 184 -10.31 -12.13 -3.91
CA GLY A 184 -9.06 -12.62 -4.49
C GLY A 184 -8.30 -13.47 -3.48
N LEU A 185 -7.79 -12.83 -2.44
CA LEU A 185 -7.26 -13.49 -1.25
C LEU A 185 -8.09 -13.09 -0.03
N LYS A 186 -8.82 -14.05 0.54
CA LYS A 186 -9.43 -13.91 1.87
C LYS A 186 -8.56 -14.61 2.90
N VAL A 187 -8.27 -13.96 4.02
CA VAL A 187 -7.58 -14.55 5.16
C VAL A 187 -8.30 -14.29 6.48
N GLU A 188 -8.43 -15.32 7.31
CA GLU A 188 -9.04 -15.25 8.65
C GLU A 188 -8.06 -15.77 9.71
N ASN A 189 -7.99 -15.13 10.88
CA ASN A 189 -7.17 -15.57 12.02
C ASN A 189 -5.70 -15.87 11.68
N SER A 190 -5.14 -15.16 10.71
CA SER A 190 -3.87 -15.50 10.07
C SER A 190 -2.79 -14.48 10.42
N SER A 191 -1.52 -14.81 10.15
CA SER A 191 -0.42 -13.86 10.36
C SER A 191 0.70 -13.92 9.32
N ASN A 192 1.41 -12.80 9.16
CA ASN A 192 2.45 -12.60 8.14
C ASN A 192 1.91 -12.89 6.73
N ILE A 193 1.02 -11.99 6.27
CA ILE A 193 0.35 -12.09 4.99
C ILE A 193 0.95 -11.06 4.04
N GLN A 194 1.39 -11.50 2.87
CA GLN A 194 2.00 -10.66 1.84
C GLN A 194 1.25 -10.84 0.52
N PHE A 195 0.71 -9.76 0.00
CA PHE A 195 -0.08 -9.72 -1.23
C PHE A 195 0.48 -8.67 -2.18
N TYR A 196 1.28 -9.07 -3.18
CA TYR A 196 2.06 -8.09 -3.94
C TYR A 196 2.26 -8.40 -5.41
N ASN A 197 2.56 -7.39 -6.22
CA ASN A 197 2.73 -7.51 -7.68
C ASN A 197 1.54 -8.18 -8.39
N ASN A 198 0.35 -8.14 -7.80
CA ASN A 198 -0.82 -8.78 -8.40
C ASN A 198 -1.57 -7.81 -9.30
N LYS A 199 -2.18 -8.36 -10.35
CA LYS A 199 -3.23 -7.69 -11.12
C LYS A 199 -4.57 -8.29 -10.70
N VAL A 200 -5.42 -7.48 -10.05
CA VAL A 200 -6.78 -7.86 -9.67
C VAL A 200 -7.75 -7.09 -10.53
N TYR A 201 -8.58 -7.80 -11.29
CA TYR A 201 -9.50 -7.15 -12.22
C TYR A 201 -10.94 -7.57 -11.96
N LYS A 202 -11.71 -6.62 -11.41
CA LYS A 202 -13.15 -6.73 -11.26
C LYS A 202 -13.59 -7.99 -10.53
N LEU A 203 -13.08 -8.23 -9.33
CA LEU A 203 -13.64 -9.29 -8.48
C LEU A 203 -14.97 -8.87 -7.86
N GLY A 204 -15.79 -9.86 -7.53
CA GLY A 204 -17.13 -9.64 -6.98
C GLY A 204 -17.13 -9.10 -5.56
N HIS A 205 -15.99 -9.14 -4.86
CA HIS A 205 -15.83 -8.55 -3.53
C HIS A 205 -14.48 -7.84 -3.38
N GLU A 206 -13.53 -8.34 -2.56
CA GLU A 206 -12.21 -7.70 -2.39
C GLU A 206 -11.06 -8.33 -3.17
N GLY A 207 -10.01 -7.56 -3.45
CA GLY A 207 -8.72 -8.12 -3.90
C GLY A 207 -8.00 -8.86 -2.78
N LEU A 208 -7.85 -8.18 -1.63
CA LEU A 208 -7.37 -8.76 -0.37
C LEU A 208 -8.35 -8.43 0.75
N TYR A 209 -8.77 -9.44 1.51
CA TYR A 209 -9.58 -9.28 2.72
C TYR A 209 -8.93 -9.98 3.91
N GLY A 210 -8.37 -9.22 4.84
CA GLY A 210 -7.86 -9.71 6.11
C GLY A 210 -8.86 -9.54 7.25
N ILE A 211 -9.16 -10.61 7.97
CA ILE A 211 -10.09 -10.61 9.11
C ILE A 211 -9.37 -11.18 10.33
N GLN A 212 -9.42 -10.48 11.46
CA GLN A 212 -8.82 -10.94 12.73
C GLN A 212 -7.36 -11.41 12.58
N SER A 213 -6.61 -10.72 11.72
CA SER A 213 -5.28 -11.13 11.27
C SER A 213 -4.21 -10.11 11.64
N GLN A 214 -2.95 -10.52 11.57
CA GLN A 214 -1.81 -9.70 12.01
C GLN A 214 -0.69 -9.66 10.96
N TYR A 215 0.04 -8.55 10.87
CA TYR A 215 1.18 -8.38 9.94
C TYR A 215 0.77 -8.55 8.47
N LEU A 216 -0.16 -7.70 8.01
CA LEU A 216 -0.64 -7.71 6.63
C LEU A 216 0.07 -6.67 5.80
N LYS A 217 0.59 -7.07 4.65
CA LYS A 217 1.22 -6.16 3.68
C LYS A 217 0.63 -6.38 2.30
N ALA A 218 0.22 -5.29 1.66
CA ALA A 218 -0.18 -5.31 0.26
C ALA A 218 0.53 -4.21 -0.52
N TRP A 219 1.32 -4.58 -1.53
CA TRP A 219 2.07 -3.59 -2.30
C TRP A 219 2.26 -3.88 -3.77
N ASN A 220 2.45 -2.81 -4.56
CA ASN A 220 2.67 -2.89 -6.00
C ASN A 220 1.57 -3.70 -6.72
N ASN A 221 0.34 -3.67 -6.22
CA ASN A 221 -0.80 -4.28 -6.88
C ASN A 221 -1.50 -3.27 -7.80
N THR A 222 -2.03 -3.76 -8.92
CA THR A 222 -2.97 -3.02 -9.77
C THR A 222 -4.36 -3.62 -9.60
N ILE A 223 -5.31 -2.85 -9.05
CA ILE A 223 -6.62 -3.35 -8.65
C ILE A 223 -7.72 -2.50 -9.26
N THR A 224 -8.60 -3.12 -10.06
CA THR A 224 -9.84 -2.49 -10.52
C THR A 224 -11.03 -3.05 -9.74
N CYS A 225 -11.59 -2.25 -8.84
CA CYS A 225 -12.74 -2.62 -8.01
C CYS A 225 -14.02 -2.73 -8.84
N ARG A 226 -14.78 -3.83 -8.67
CA ARG A 226 -16.14 -3.99 -9.21
C ARG A 226 -17.20 -3.76 -8.14
N THR A 227 -17.23 -4.49 -7.03
CA THR A 227 -18.40 -4.39 -6.12
C THR A 227 -18.11 -3.71 -4.78
N ASN A 228 -17.02 -4.06 -4.11
CA ASN A 228 -16.72 -3.52 -2.78
C ASN A 228 -15.34 -2.85 -2.76
N SER A 229 -14.37 -3.42 -2.05
CA SER A 229 -13.07 -2.77 -1.85
C SER A 229 -11.96 -3.38 -2.70
N GLY A 230 -10.88 -2.64 -2.93
CA GLY A 230 -9.66 -3.23 -3.48
C GLY A 230 -8.91 -4.00 -2.41
N LEU A 231 -8.71 -3.35 -1.26
CA LEU A 231 -8.07 -3.92 -0.07
C LEU A 231 -8.94 -3.67 1.15
N ARG A 232 -9.12 -4.67 2.01
CA ARG A 232 -9.87 -4.54 3.26
C ARG A 232 -9.18 -5.23 4.41
N VAL A 233 -9.21 -4.56 5.56
CA VAL A 233 -8.92 -5.18 6.86
C VAL A 233 -10.09 -5.00 7.80
N TRP A 234 -10.43 -6.08 8.51
CA TRP A 234 -11.42 -6.09 9.57
C TRP A 234 -10.82 -6.67 10.84
N ASP A 235 -10.86 -5.90 11.93
CA ASP A 235 -10.37 -6.34 13.24
C ASP A 235 -8.92 -6.88 13.18
N SER A 236 -8.09 -6.28 12.33
CA SER A 236 -6.73 -6.73 12.02
C SER A 236 -5.70 -5.61 12.26
N ASN A 237 -4.46 -5.96 12.57
CA ASN A 237 -3.44 -4.98 12.98
C ASN A 237 -2.04 -5.26 12.38
N HIS A 238 -1.10 -4.35 12.57
CA HIS A 238 0.21 -4.33 11.91
C HIS A 238 0.09 -4.34 10.38
N VAL A 239 -0.70 -3.40 9.85
CA VAL A 239 -1.11 -3.36 8.44
C VAL A 239 -0.30 -2.31 7.69
N LYS A 240 0.22 -2.68 6.51
CA LYS A 240 0.86 -1.74 5.57
C LYS A 240 0.30 -1.93 4.15
N PHE A 241 -0.43 -0.95 3.65
CA PHE A 241 -0.90 -0.93 2.27
C PHE A 241 -0.19 0.18 1.49
N HIS A 242 0.68 -0.20 0.55
CA HIS A 242 1.51 0.80 -0.12
C HIS A 242 1.86 0.54 -1.57
N ASP A 243 2.17 1.60 -2.31
CA ASP A 243 2.56 1.52 -3.73
C ASP A 243 1.52 0.81 -4.61
N ASN A 244 0.24 0.78 -4.21
CA ASN A 244 -0.82 0.18 -5.02
C ASN A 244 -1.46 1.20 -5.96
N VAL A 245 -1.90 0.73 -7.11
CA VAL A 245 -2.75 1.48 -8.05
C VAL A 245 -4.15 0.89 -7.96
N ILE A 246 -5.10 1.67 -7.44
CA ILE A 246 -6.47 1.20 -7.20
C ILE A 246 -7.45 2.11 -7.92
N ASP A 247 -8.26 1.52 -8.79
CA ASP A 247 -9.29 2.24 -9.54
C ASP A 247 -10.63 1.54 -9.52
N SER A 248 -11.62 2.22 -10.08
CA SER A 248 -12.91 1.62 -10.42
C SER A 248 -13.44 2.28 -11.69
N PHE A 249 -14.71 2.06 -12.00
CA PHE A 249 -15.36 2.57 -13.19
C PHE A 249 -16.73 3.14 -12.84
N TYR A 250 -17.17 4.13 -13.61
CA TYR A 250 -18.48 4.75 -13.38
C TYR A 250 -19.60 3.87 -13.96
N HIS A 251 -20.21 3.04 -13.11
CA HIS A 251 -21.32 2.17 -13.48
C HIS A 251 -22.17 1.83 -12.24
N TRP A 252 -23.46 1.56 -12.40
CA TRP A 252 -24.36 1.26 -11.28
C TRP A 252 -23.96 0.00 -10.50
N SER A 253 -23.26 -0.93 -11.15
CA SER A 253 -22.75 -2.16 -10.55
C SER A 253 -21.33 -2.02 -9.99
N ALA A 254 -20.72 -0.84 -10.16
CA ALA A 254 -19.47 -0.49 -9.49
C ALA A 254 -19.79 -0.27 -8.00
N GLY A 255 -18.81 -0.37 -7.11
CA GLY A 255 -19.10 -0.17 -5.69
C GLY A 255 -17.88 0.04 -4.82
N GLY A 256 -18.17 0.20 -3.53
CA GLY A 256 -17.28 0.31 -2.38
C GLY A 256 -16.12 1.30 -2.46
N PRO A 257 -15.29 1.32 -1.40
CA PRO A 257 -14.11 2.17 -1.34
C PRO A 257 -12.93 1.59 -2.12
N GLY A 258 -11.87 2.35 -2.36
CA GLY A 258 -10.60 1.78 -2.81
C GLY A 258 -9.98 0.88 -1.72
N ILE A 259 -9.88 1.42 -0.50
CA ILE A 259 -9.38 0.71 0.68
C ILE A 259 -10.39 0.84 1.82
N GLN A 260 -10.64 -0.25 2.54
CA GLN A 260 -11.50 -0.26 3.73
C GLN A 260 -10.74 -0.71 4.98
N ILE A 261 -10.88 0.06 6.06
CA ILE A 261 -10.38 -0.26 7.39
C ILE A 261 -11.58 -0.31 8.32
N GLN A 262 -11.86 -1.49 8.86
CA GLN A 262 -13.06 -1.76 9.62
C GLN A 262 -12.75 -2.28 11.01
N LYS A 263 -13.34 -1.67 12.03
CA LYS A 263 -13.30 -2.11 13.42
C LYS A 263 -14.71 -2.48 13.90
N SER A 264 -14.79 -3.58 14.64
CA SER A 264 -15.91 -3.92 15.52
C SER A 264 -15.47 -4.40 16.91
N SER A 265 -14.54 -5.35 17.01
CA SER A 265 -14.28 -6.05 18.27
C SER A 265 -12.81 -6.10 18.69
N ALA A 266 -11.88 -5.96 17.75
CA ALA A 266 -10.45 -6.02 18.06
C ALA A 266 -9.86 -4.62 18.30
N VAL A 267 -8.69 -4.61 18.95
CA VAL A 267 -7.82 -3.43 19.01
C VAL A 267 -7.16 -3.21 17.65
N MET A 268 -7.23 -1.99 17.14
CA MET A 268 -6.64 -1.58 15.86
C MET A 268 -5.90 -0.25 16.06
N ASP A 269 -4.56 -0.31 16.13
CA ASP A 269 -3.70 0.83 16.48
C ASP A 269 -2.36 0.92 15.73
N ASP A 270 -2.11 0.05 14.75
CA ASP A 270 -0.91 0.03 13.92
C ASP A 270 -1.29 -0.27 12.45
N ILE A 271 -1.74 0.78 11.76
CA ILE A 271 -2.21 0.71 10.37
C ILE A 271 -1.63 1.88 9.59
N GLU A 272 -0.95 1.58 8.49
CA GLU A 272 -0.26 2.54 7.63
C GLU A 272 -0.69 2.35 6.16
N VAL A 273 -1.17 3.42 5.52
CA VAL A 273 -1.59 3.44 4.12
C VAL A 273 -0.84 4.54 3.39
N TYR A 274 0.08 4.17 2.50
CA TYR A 274 0.99 5.15 1.92
C TYR A 274 1.44 4.87 0.50
N ASN A 275 1.89 5.90 -0.22
CA ASN A 275 2.37 5.78 -1.61
C ASN A 275 1.37 5.18 -2.61
N ASN A 276 0.08 5.07 -2.27
CA ASN A 276 -0.92 4.54 -3.20
C ASN A 276 -1.41 5.62 -4.15
N THR A 277 -1.81 5.20 -5.36
CA THR A 277 -2.58 6.02 -6.30
C THR A 277 -3.99 5.47 -6.37
N ILE A 278 -4.96 6.22 -5.86
CA ILE A 278 -6.36 5.79 -5.73
C ILE A 278 -7.24 6.75 -6.53
N TYR A 279 -7.93 6.26 -7.54
CA TYR A 279 -8.60 7.16 -8.47
C TYR A 279 -9.85 6.58 -9.10
N ASN A 280 -10.74 7.44 -9.59
CA ASN A 280 -11.99 7.05 -10.25
C ASN A 280 -12.83 6.03 -9.44
N THR A 281 -12.66 6.00 -8.11
CA THR A 281 -13.43 5.09 -7.26
C THR A 281 -14.91 5.47 -7.32
N TYR A 282 -15.79 4.45 -7.28
CA TYR A 282 -17.22 4.70 -7.21
C TYR A 282 -17.59 5.19 -5.80
N GLY A 283 -17.27 4.42 -4.75
CA GLY A 283 -17.30 4.91 -3.37
C GLY A 283 -16.10 5.80 -3.02
N PRO A 284 -15.83 6.03 -1.73
CA PRO A 284 -14.70 6.87 -1.31
C PRO A 284 -13.35 6.23 -1.66
N GLY A 285 -12.28 7.02 -1.73
CA GLY A 285 -10.93 6.48 -1.94
C GLY A 285 -10.52 5.54 -0.80
N ILE A 286 -10.66 6.00 0.44
CA ILE A 286 -10.48 5.19 1.66
C ILE A 286 -11.68 5.37 2.58
N TRP A 287 -12.14 4.27 3.17
CA TRP A 287 -13.15 4.28 4.20
C TRP A 287 -12.63 3.66 5.50
N LEU A 288 -12.66 4.45 6.58
CA LEU A 288 -12.35 4.00 7.93
C LEU A 288 -13.64 4.01 8.75
N VAL A 289 -13.99 2.87 9.32
CA VAL A 289 -15.19 2.76 10.15
C VAL A 289 -14.88 1.97 11.41
N GLY A 290 -15.18 2.57 12.55
CA GLY A 290 -15.23 1.88 13.83
C GLY A 290 -16.64 2.03 14.37
N TYR A 291 -17.30 0.91 14.61
CA TYR A 291 -18.68 0.88 15.08
C TYR A 291 -18.85 -0.21 16.15
N ASP A 292 -20.09 -0.42 16.59
CA ASP A 292 -20.48 -1.28 17.73
C ASP A 292 -20.32 -0.57 19.09
N ASN A 293 -20.29 -1.34 20.20
CA ASN A 293 -20.19 -0.88 21.59
C ASN A 293 -19.24 0.31 21.78
N SER A 294 -19.50 1.15 22.80
CA SER A 294 -18.52 2.16 23.20
C SER A 294 -17.18 1.50 23.53
N TYR A 295 -16.10 1.97 22.90
CA TYR A 295 -14.74 1.51 23.11
C TYR A 295 -13.83 2.67 23.49
N SER A 296 -12.80 2.40 24.28
CA SER A 296 -11.84 3.43 24.67
C SER A 296 -10.98 3.86 23.47
N THR A 297 -10.30 5.01 23.61
CA THR A 297 -9.39 5.52 22.59
C THR A 297 -8.29 4.52 22.21
N GLU A 298 -7.87 3.68 23.15
CA GLU A 298 -6.79 2.70 22.96
C GLU A 298 -7.18 1.56 22.02
N GLU A 299 -8.46 1.32 21.78
CA GLU A 299 -8.89 0.20 20.94
C GLU A 299 -8.98 0.54 19.44
N ALA A 300 -8.93 1.83 19.07
CA ALA A 300 -9.13 2.28 17.69
C ALA A 300 -8.39 3.59 17.45
N GLN A 301 -7.11 3.53 17.13
CA GLN A 301 -6.32 4.74 17.00
C GLN A 301 -5.18 4.65 15.99
N ASN A 302 -4.41 5.74 15.84
CA ASN A 302 -3.08 5.75 15.22
C ASN A 302 -3.05 5.21 13.77
N VAL A 303 -4.13 5.37 13.02
CA VAL A 303 -4.12 5.08 11.59
C VAL A 303 -3.38 6.21 10.87
N GLN A 304 -2.35 5.86 10.11
CA GLN A 304 -1.52 6.79 9.35
C GLN A 304 -1.82 6.64 7.86
N ILE A 305 -2.22 7.74 7.22
CA ILE A 305 -2.53 7.79 5.79
C ILE A 305 -1.68 8.89 5.18
N HIS A 306 -0.62 8.52 4.48
CA HIS A 306 0.32 9.53 4.00
C HIS A 306 0.89 9.28 2.63
N HIS A 307 1.29 10.35 1.95
CA HIS A 307 1.95 10.21 0.65
C HIS A 307 1.09 9.42 -0.35
N ASN A 308 -0.24 9.57 -0.34
CA ASN A 308 -1.11 9.00 -1.35
C ASN A 308 -1.53 10.07 -2.36
N ILE A 309 -1.92 9.63 -3.54
CA ILE A 309 -2.53 10.45 -4.58
C ILE A 309 -3.99 10.00 -4.72
N PHE A 310 -4.92 10.94 -4.58
CA PHE A 310 -6.33 10.76 -4.83
C PHE A 310 -6.76 11.65 -5.98
N TYR A 311 -7.35 11.08 -7.03
CA TYR A 311 -8.00 11.90 -8.04
C TYR A 311 -9.32 11.34 -8.56
N SER A 312 -10.31 12.22 -8.74
CA SER A 312 -11.64 11.85 -9.23
C SER A 312 -12.33 10.72 -8.44
N THR A 313 -12.05 10.60 -7.14
CA THR A 313 -12.68 9.60 -6.26
C THR A 313 -14.09 10.03 -5.84
N GLY A 314 -14.95 9.07 -5.49
CA GLY A 314 -16.26 9.34 -4.91
C GLY A 314 -17.39 9.58 -5.92
N THR A 315 -17.38 8.87 -7.05
CA THR A 315 -18.28 9.15 -8.18
C THR A 315 -19.71 8.58 -8.04
N ASN A 316 -20.02 7.81 -6.98
CA ASN A 316 -21.31 7.13 -6.82
C ASN A 316 -22.47 8.13 -6.58
N PRO A 317 -23.50 8.15 -7.47
CA PRO A 317 -24.66 9.02 -7.34
C PRO A 317 -25.76 8.47 -6.42
N ASN A 318 -25.57 7.30 -5.81
CA ASN A 318 -26.62 6.63 -5.02
C ASN A 318 -26.35 6.66 -3.51
N ILE A 319 -25.19 7.16 -3.07
CA ILE A 319 -24.81 7.25 -1.65
C ILE A 319 -24.24 8.63 -1.35
N ASP A 320 -24.23 8.99 -0.07
CA ASP A 320 -23.75 10.28 0.41
C ASP A 320 -22.31 10.22 0.96
N TRP A 321 -21.87 9.06 1.45
CA TRP A 321 -20.55 8.81 2.06
C TRP A 321 -19.45 8.56 1.02
N VAL A 322 -19.33 9.44 0.04
CA VAL A 322 -18.26 9.46 -0.97
C VAL A 322 -17.19 10.52 -0.64
N GLY A 323 -16.00 10.43 -1.23
CA GLY A 323 -14.91 11.39 -1.02
C GLY A 323 -13.53 10.86 -1.37
N GLY A 324 -12.49 11.59 -0.97
CA GLY A 324 -11.13 11.04 -0.86
C GLY A 324 -11.04 10.04 0.29
N ILE A 325 -11.23 10.52 1.52
CA ILE A 325 -11.23 9.74 2.76
C ILE A 325 -12.50 10.02 3.54
N VAL A 326 -13.19 8.96 3.97
CA VAL A 326 -14.34 9.04 4.89
C VAL A 326 -13.99 8.27 6.16
N THR A 327 -14.09 8.92 7.32
CA THR A 327 -13.74 8.31 8.62
C THR A 327 -14.74 8.66 9.72
N SER A 328 -14.99 7.73 10.64
CA SER A 328 -15.99 7.94 11.69
C SER A 328 -15.81 7.12 12.96
N GLY A 329 -14.60 6.65 13.32
CA GLY A 329 -14.47 5.79 14.50
C GLY A 329 -13.04 5.49 14.97
N PHE A 330 -12.07 6.29 14.54
CA PHE A 330 -10.66 6.13 14.92
C PHE A 330 -10.14 7.42 15.56
N TYR A 331 -9.48 7.28 16.71
CA TYR A 331 -8.81 8.35 17.41
C TYR A 331 -7.41 8.58 16.84
N ASN A 332 -6.89 9.80 16.97
CA ASN A 332 -5.53 10.14 16.55
C ASN A 332 -5.20 9.65 15.12
N THR A 333 -6.15 9.76 14.19
CA THR A 333 -5.91 9.42 12.78
C THR A 333 -5.05 10.53 12.18
N LEU A 334 -3.94 10.19 11.55
CA LEU A 334 -3.03 11.13 10.90
C LEU A 334 -3.14 11.00 9.39
N ILE A 335 -3.62 12.05 8.74
CA ILE A 335 -3.70 12.15 7.28
C ILE A 335 -2.71 13.22 6.85
N GLU A 336 -1.56 12.84 6.30
CA GLU A 336 -0.51 13.80 5.96
C GLU A 336 0.20 13.61 4.63
N ASN A 337 0.71 14.69 4.05
CA ASN A 337 1.50 14.61 2.82
C ASN A 337 0.76 13.91 1.66
N ASN A 338 -0.57 13.98 1.57
CA ASN A 338 -1.32 13.45 0.43
C ASN A 338 -1.63 14.54 -0.59
N VAL A 339 -2.00 14.15 -1.81
CA VAL A 339 -2.61 15.02 -2.81
C VAL A 339 -4.02 14.54 -3.10
N PHE A 340 -4.97 15.47 -3.08
CA PHE A 340 -6.36 15.26 -3.49
C PHE A 340 -6.68 16.22 -4.63
N ASP A 341 -7.10 15.69 -5.78
CA ASP A 341 -7.41 16.46 -6.99
C ASP A 341 -8.76 16.03 -7.58
N GLY A 342 -9.73 16.93 -7.63
CA GLY A 342 -11.01 16.61 -8.28
C GLY A 342 -11.84 15.58 -7.52
N THR A 343 -11.67 15.43 -6.20
CA THR A 343 -12.48 14.50 -5.41
C THR A 343 -13.92 15.00 -5.30
N TYR A 344 -14.89 14.15 -5.57
CA TYR A 344 -16.32 14.47 -5.40
C TYR A 344 -16.65 14.51 -3.91
N HIS A 345 -17.61 15.34 -3.51
CA HIS A 345 -18.00 15.63 -2.12
C HIS A 345 -16.98 16.43 -1.32
N THR A 346 -15.82 15.84 -1.06
CA THR A 346 -14.81 16.37 -0.16
C THR A 346 -13.55 15.51 -0.26
N ALA A 347 -12.39 16.11 0.01
CA ALA A 347 -11.18 15.33 0.14
C ALA A 347 -11.23 14.48 1.41
N ILE A 348 -11.69 15.04 2.52
CA ILE A 348 -11.77 14.34 3.82
C ILE A 348 -13.11 14.64 4.51
N ALA A 349 -13.82 13.61 4.96
CA ALA A 349 -15.06 13.72 5.72
C ALA A 349 -15.02 12.97 7.05
N LEU A 350 -15.52 13.63 8.09
CA LEU A 350 -15.98 12.99 9.33
C LEU A 350 -17.49 12.80 9.24
N MET A 351 -17.95 11.57 8.97
CA MET A 351 -19.37 11.25 8.84
C MET A 351 -19.66 9.76 8.98
N HIS A 352 -20.85 9.43 9.47
CA HIS A 352 -21.33 8.05 9.43
C HIS A 352 -21.84 7.69 8.04
N PRO A 353 -21.56 6.49 7.53
CA PRO A 353 -22.19 5.99 6.33
C PRO A 353 -23.69 5.77 6.55
N THR A 354 -24.50 6.20 5.59
CA THR A 354 -25.95 5.96 5.59
C THR A 354 -26.32 4.78 4.69
N GLY A 355 -27.56 4.27 4.81
CA GLY A 355 -28.07 3.20 3.95
C GLY A 355 -27.73 1.76 4.38
N TYR A 356 -27.12 1.59 5.56
CA TYR A 356 -26.86 0.28 6.16
C TYR A 356 -27.93 -0.08 7.19
N SER A 357 -28.30 -1.37 7.26
CA SER A 357 -29.20 -1.89 8.30
C SER A 357 -28.52 -1.95 9.67
N THR A 358 -27.20 -2.17 9.67
CA THR A 358 -26.37 -2.13 10.86
C THR A 358 -26.04 -0.69 11.19
N ASP A 359 -26.15 -0.33 12.47
CA ASP A 359 -25.74 0.98 12.94
C ASP A 359 -24.20 1.08 12.95
N LEU A 360 -23.66 1.85 12.01
CA LEU A 360 -22.23 2.07 11.84
C LEU A 360 -21.72 3.33 12.55
N SER A 361 -22.49 3.86 13.52
CA SER A 361 -22.07 4.98 14.35
C SER A 361 -21.33 4.52 15.62
N PRO A 362 -20.09 4.96 15.88
CA PRO A 362 -19.47 4.83 17.19
C PRO A 362 -20.31 5.52 18.27
N LYS A 363 -20.16 5.05 19.51
CA LYS A 363 -20.94 5.56 20.65
C LYS A 363 -20.19 6.53 21.56
N ASP A 364 -18.87 6.64 21.42
CA ASP A 364 -18.05 7.54 22.24
C ASP A 364 -17.86 8.92 21.56
N THR A 365 -17.04 9.78 22.14
CA THR A 365 -16.74 11.15 21.69
C THR A 365 -15.24 11.44 21.75
N GLY A 366 -14.81 12.58 21.21
CA GLY A 366 -13.41 13.01 21.24
C GLY A 366 -12.56 12.43 20.10
N TYR A 367 -13.20 11.82 19.09
CA TYR A 367 -12.51 11.34 17.90
C TYR A 367 -11.80 12.51 17.21
N THR A 368 -10.50 12.36 17.01
CA THR A 368 -9.66 13.44 16.47
C THR A 368 -8.93 12.93 15.24
N THR A 369 -9.02 13.69 14.15
CA THR A 369 -8.26 13.47 12.91
C THR A 369 -7.34 14.66 12.68
N ILE A 370 -6.04 14.40 12.60
CA ILE A 370 -5.01 15.37 12.25
C ILE A 370 -4.86 15.33 10.73
N VAL A 371 -5.00 16.49 10.10
CA VAL A 371 -4.86 16.68 8.66
C VAL A 371 -3.74 17.67 8.45
N ARG A 372 -2.60 17.19 7.94
CA ARG A 372 -1.35 17.97 7.91
C ARG A 372 -0.62 17.89 6.56
N ASN A 373 -0.02 18.97 6.08
CA ASN A 373 0.83 18.94 4.88
C ASN A 373 0.17 18.34 3.63
N ASN A 374 -1.16 18.30 3.53
CA ASN A 374 -1.85 17.80 2.34
C ASN A 374 -2.02 18.92 1.31
N ILE A 375 -2.08 18.56 0.04
CA ILE A 375 -2.56 19.46 -1.02
C ILE A 375 -3.94 19.00 -1.44
N ILE A 376 -4.94 19.87 -1.29
CA ILE A 376 -6.34 19.60 -1.60
C ILE A 376 -6.84 20.63 -2.60
N VAL A 377 -7.06 20.18 -3.83
CA VAL A 377 -7.46 21.04 -4.94
C VAL A 377 -8.68 20.54 -5.68
N ASP A 378 -9.39 21.48 -6.28
CA ASP A 378 -10.40 21.22 -7.29
C ASP A 378 -11.52 20.28 -6.83
N THR A 379 -11.83 20.22 -5.52
CA THR A 379 -12.90 19.34 -5.05
C THR A 379 -14.24 19.71 -5.67
N LEU A 380 -15.04 18.68 -5.98
CA LEU A 380 -16.26 18.79 -6.78
C LEU A 380 -17.49 18.52 -5.92
N GLU A 381 -18.63 19.06 -6.32
CA GLU A 381 -19.92 18.68 -5.75
C GLU A 381 -20.17 17.17 -5.92
N ARG A 382 -20.92 16.58 -4.98
CA ARG A 382 -21.39 15.20 -5.11
C ARG A 382 -22.27 15.03 -6.34
N LYS A 383 -22.26 13.83 -6.92
CA LYS A 383 -23.26 13.46 -7.93
C LYS A 383 -24.65 13.23 -7.33
N ASN A 384 -24.71 12.77 -6.08
CA ASN A 384 -25.93 12.72 -5.29
C ASN A 384 -26.06 13.97 -4.42
N ASP A 385 -27.25 14.57 -4.32
CA ASP A 385 -27.53 15.70 -3.40
C ASP A 385 -26.38 16.76 -3.36
N PRO A 386 -26.10 17.43 -4.49
CA PRO A 386 -24.89 18.26 -4.66
C PRO A 386 -24.81 19.47 -3.73
N GLU A 387 -25.95 19.97 -3.24
CA GLU A 387 -26.02 21.22 -2.50
C GLU A 387 -25.19 21.19 -1.19
N GLY A 388 -24.29 22.18 -1.03
CA GLY A 388 -23.47 22.30 0.18
C GLY A 388 -22.36 21.24 0.28
N THR A 389 -21.86 20.77 -0.86
CA THR A 389 -20.80 19.77 -1.01
C THR A 389 -19.69 20.29 -1.93
N GLY A 390 -18.54 19.63 -1.97
CA GLY A 390 -17.34 20.11 -2.69
C GLY A 390 -16.43 20.96 -1.81
N TYR A 391 -16.33 20.65 -0.52
CA TYR A 391 -15.37 21.33 0.37
C TYR A 391 -14.00 20.63 0.31
N GLY A 392 -12.96 21.27 0.84
CA GLY A 392 -11.70 20.58 1.10
C GLY A 392 -11.85 19.52 2.19
N VAL A 393 -12.35 19.92 3.38
CA VAL A 393 -12.70 18.99 4.46
C VAL A 393 -14.07 19.33 5.06
N ILE A 394 -14.80 18.30 5.52
CA ILE A 394 -16.13 18.46 6.13
C ILE A 394 -16.25 17.65 7.41
N ASN A 395 -16.70 18.30 8.48
CA ASN A 395 -17.13 17.61 9.69
C ASN A 395 -18.65 17.63 9.83
N TYR A 396 -19.30 16.48 9.60
CA TYR A 396 -20.73 16.29 9.84
C TYR A 396 -21.03 15.87 11.28
N LEU A 397 -20.01 15.60 12.09
CA LEU A 397 -20.10 15.06 13.44
C LEU A 397 -19.44 15.99 14.49
N PRO A 398 -19.71 17.31 14.50
CA PRO A 398 -18.96 18.27 15.33
C PRO A 398 -19.13 18.08 16.84
N GLU A 399 -20.15 17.34 17.28
CA GLU A 399 -20.38 17.03 18.70
C GLU A 399 -19.47 15.92 19.22
N THR A 400 -19.00 15.02 18.34
CA THR A 400 -18.26 13.81 18.72
C THR A 400 -16.89 13.70 18.06
N HIS A 401 -16.69 14.37 16.92
CA HIS A 401 -15.46 14.34 16.14
C HIS A 401 -14.91 15.75 15.90
N SER A 402 -13.59 15.87 15.75
CA SER A 402 -12.91 17.12 15.44
C SER A 402 -11.74 16.93 14.47
N PHE A 403 -11.43 17.99 13.73
CA PHE A 403 -10.21 18.09 12.94
C PHE A 403 -9.18 18.96 13.63
N ILE A 404 -7.91 18.57 13.49
CA ILE A 404 -6.74 19.43 13.71
C ILE A 404 -6.09 19.65 12.34
N LEU A 405 -6.12 20.89 11.84
CA LEU A 405 -5.64 21.24 10.51
C LEU A 405 -4.31 22.02 10.59
N GLU A 406 -3.27 21.51 9.94
CA GLU A 406 -1.91 22.05 10.06
C GLU A 406 -1.18 22.10 8.70
N ASN A 407 -0.91 23.30 8.19
CA ASN A 407 -0.04 23.51 7.02
C ASN A 407 -0.46 22.73 5.77
N ASN A 408 -1.76 22.61 5.51
CA ASN A 408 -2.28 22.10 4.25
C ASN A 408 -2.35 23.22 3.20
N CYS A 409 -2.39 22.85 1.92
CA CYS A 409 -2.65 23.77 0.82
C CYS A 409 -4.04 23.49 0.23
N PHE A 410 -4.92 24.49 0.25
CA PHE A 410 -6.25 24.43 -0.36
C PHE A 410 -6.34 25.36 -1.56
N TYR A 411 -6.80 24.86 -2.71
CA TYR A 411 -6.96 25.71 -3.89
C TYR A 411 -8.14 25.26 -4.76
N ASN A 412 -9.00 26.23 -5.14
CA ASN A 412 -10.09 26.03 -6.09
C ASN A 412 -11.13 24.94 -5.72
N ASN A 413 -11.43 24.78 -4.43
CA ASN A 413 -12.46 23.85 -3.94
C ASN A 413 -13.87 24.45 -4.10
N THR A 414 -14.81 23.69 -4.68
CA THR A 414 -16.10 24.23 -5.17
C THR A 414 -16.94 24.95 -4.11
N ALA A 415 -17.11 24.37 -2.91
CA ALA A 415 -17.89 24.97 -1.83
C ALA A 415 -17.05 25.70 -0.77
N GLY A 416 -15.72 25.58 -0.85
CA GLY A 416 -14.76 26.22 0.04
C GLY A 416 -13.82 25.24 0.73
N ASN A 417 -13.00 25.73 1.65
CA ASN A 417 -11.92 24.91 2.23
C ASN A 417 -12.42 24.00 3.37
N TYR A 418 -13.31 24.52 4.21
CA TYR A 418 -13.76 23.82 5.42
C TYR A 418 -15.26 23.99 5.66
N LYS A 419 -15.88 22.96 6.23
CA LYS A 419 -17.18 23.04 6.89
C LYS A 419 -17.08 22.41 8.28
N ASN A 420 -17.47 23.18 9.31
CA ASN A 420 -17.34 22.82 10.73
C ASN A 420 -15.90 22.46 11.15
N ALA A 421 -14.92 23.13 10.55
CA ALA A 421 -13.51 23.05 10.89
C ALA A 421 -12.85 24.40 10.64
N ASN A 422 -11.67 24.63 11.20
CA ASN A 422 -10.89 25.85 10.99
C ASN A 422 -9.38 25.56 11.08
N SER A 423 -8.58 26.45 10.49
CA SER A 423 -7.12 26.41 10.55
C SER A 423 -6.55 27.82 10.60
N THR A 424 -5.39 27.96 11.23
CA THR A 424 -4.58 29.20 11.23
C THR A 424 -3.26 29.04 10.47
N GLY A 425 -2.91 27.83 10.04
CA GLY A 425 -1.61 27.50 9.43
C GLY A 425 -1.66 27.09 7.96
N ASP A 426 -2.85 26.98 7.36
CA ASP A 426 -3.03 26.51 5.98
C ASP A 426 -2.73 27.60 4.94
N ILE A 427 -2.45 27.16 3.72
CA ILE A 427 -2.11 27.95 2.53
C ILE A 427 -3.29 27.93 1.55
N TYR A 428 -3.54 29.04 0.87
CA TYR A 428 -4.69 29.24 -0.01
C TYR A 428 -4.30 29.65 -1.44
N GLU A 429 -3.14 29.18 -1.89
CA GLU A 429 -2.56 29.52 -3.19
C GLU A 429 -2.47 28.30 -4.11
N ASN A 430 -2.36 28.53 -5.41
CA ASN A 430 -2.18 27.46 -6.37
C ASN A 430 -0.87 26.69 -6.06
N PRO A 431 -0.90 25.35 -5.91
CA PRO A 431 0.29 24.56 -5.58
C PRO A 431 1.31 24.48 -6.72
N ARG A 432 0.99 24.96 -7.92
CA ARG A 432 1.88 24.99 -9.10
C ARG A 432 2.49 23.63 -9.40
N PHE A 433 1.65 22.63 -9.60
CA PHE A 433 2.09 21.30 -10.06
C PHE A 433 2.81 21.39 -11.41
N ALA A 434 3.74 20.45 -11.63
CA ALA A 434 4.44 20.27 -12.89
C ALA A 434 3.44 20.10 -14.05
N ASN A 435 2.59 19.08 -13.94
CA ASN A 435 1.55 18.79 -14.91
C ASN A 435 0.36 18.03 -14.27
N GLN A 436 -0.55 18.78 -13.67
CA GLN A 436 -1.75 18.25 -13.01
C GLN A 436 -2.61 17.36 -13.92
N LYS A 437 -2.76 17.72 -15.21
CA LYS A 437 -3.59 16.97 -16.17
C LYS A 437 -3.09 15.54 -16.41
N GLU A 438 -1.78 15.33 -16.32
CA GLU A 438 -1.16 14.01 -16.45
C GLU A 438 -0.84 13.39 -15.08
N ASN A 439 -1.42 13.92 -14.00
CA ASN A 439 -1.21 13.49 -12.62
C ASN A 439 0.25 13.59 -12.14
N ASP A 440 1.06 14.48 -12.73
CA ASP A 440 2.40 14.83 -12.23
C ASP A 440 2.28 15.97 -11.22
N TYR A 441 2.18 15.57 -9.95
CA TYR A 441 2.00 16.46 -8.80
C TYR A 441 3.32 16.96 -8.20
N HIS A 442 4.47 16.76 -8.86
CA HIS A 442 5.71 17.40 -8.42
C HIS A 442 5.53 18.91 -8.42
N LEU A 443 6.06 19.59 -7.41
CA LEU A 443 5.95 21.03 -7.27
C LEU A 443 6.91 21.73 -8.24
N ARG A 444 6.45 22.74 -8.97
CA ARG A 444 7.37 23.53 -9.83
C ARG A 444 8.41 24.23 -8.98
N SER A 445 9.66 24.21 -9.44
CA SER A 445 10.78 24.80 -8.71
C SER A 445 11.84 25.39 -9.63
N ILE A 446 12.27 26.62 -9.31
CA ILE A 446 13.47 27.23 -9.93
C ILE A 446 14.77 26.53 -9.50
N GLY A 447 14.77 25.88 -8.32
CA GLY A 447 15.89 25.07 -7.81
C GLY A 447 16.00 23.72 -8.50
N GLY A 448 14.84 23.18 -8.90
CA GLY A 448 14.72 21.98 -9.69
C GLY A 448 13.70 21.02 -9.07
N ARG A 449 12.88 20.41 -9.92
CA ARG A 449 11.99 19.30 -9.58
C ARG A 449 12.41 18.03 -10.28
N TRP A 450 12.06 16.88 -9.72
CA TRP A 450 12.22 15.60 -10.39
C TRP A 450 11.16 15.44 -11.51
N ASN A 451 11.52 14.74 -12.58
CA ASN A 451 10.60 14.41 -13.68
C ASN A 451 10.55 12.90 -13.98
N GLY A 452 10.98 12.07 -13.04
CA GLY A 452 11.15 10.62 -13.20
C GLY A 452 12.49 10.19 -13.81
N LYS A 453 13.33 11.13 -14.27
CA LYS A 453 14.63 10.82 -14.91
C LYS A 453 15.76 11.76 -14.51
N THR A 454 15.49 13.05 -14.45
CA THR A 454 16.47 14.11 -14.22
C THR A 454 15.84 15.28 -13.48
N TRP A 455 16.65 16.09 -12.79
CA TRP A 455 16.21 17.35 -12.23
C TRP A 455 16.02 18.41 -13.32
N VAL A 456 14.83 19.01 -13.39
CA VAL A 456 14.48 20.07 -14.34
C VAL A 456 14.10 21.35 -13.60
N LYS A 457 14.49 22.52 -14.14
CA LYS A 457 14.18 23.81 -13.53
C LYS A 457 12.97 24.45 -14.21
N ASP A 458 12.05 24.94 -13.39
CA ASP A 458 10.89 25.70 -13.84
C ASP A 458 11.13 27.22 -13.72
N PHE A 459 10.22 28.02 -14.27
CA PHE A 459 10.30 29.49 -14.21
C PHE A 459 9.70 30.08 -12.92
N GLN A 460 9.01 29.26 -12.12
CA GLN A 460 8.32 29.69 -10.90
C GLN A 460 8.47 28.62 -9.83
N THR A 461 8.59 29.04 -8.58
CA THR A 461 8.57 28.16 -7.41
C THR A 461 7.15 28.04 -6.86
N SER A 462 6.76 26.83 -6.49
CA SER A 462 5.51 26.57 -5.77
C SER A 462 5.52 27.22 -4.38
N PRO A 463 4.39 27.77 -3.90
CA PRO A 463 4.25 28.21 -2.51
C PRO A 463 4.24 27.05 -1.50
N CYS A 464 4.14 25.81 -1.97
CA CYS A 464 4.13 24.60 -1.15
C CYS A 464 5.53 24.04 -0.88
N ILE A 465 6.56 24.65 -1.45
CA ILE A 465 7.95 24.27 -1.19
C ILE A 465 8.42 24.88 0.15
N ASP A 466 9.09 24.09 0.99
CA ASP A 466 9.56 24.43 2.34
C ASP A 466 8.48 25.02 3.26
N ALA A 467 7.23 24.60 3.08
CA ALA A 467 6.06 25.27 3.66
C ALA A 467 5.30 24.41 4.68
N GLY A 468 5.66 23.14 4.83
CA GLY A 468 4.94 22.19 5.67
C GLY A 468 5.09 22.43 7.17
N TYR A 469 4.49 21.57 7.98
CA TYR A 469 4.46 21.72 9.42
C TYR A 469 5.88 21.75 10.00
N PRO A 470 6.23 22.74 10.86
CA PRO A 470 7.62 22.96 11.29
C PRO A 470 8.31 21.77 11.98
N SER A 471 7.54 20.84 12.58
CA SER A 471 8.09 19.67 13.26
C SER A 471 8.09 18.40 12.40
N SER A 472 7.56 18.47 11.16
CA SER A 472 7.64 17.35 10.23
C SER A 472 9.07 17.17 9.75
N ASP A 473 9.47 15.90 9.59
CA ASP A 473 10.78 15.57 9.05
C ASP A 473 10.91 15.99 7.58
N CYS A 474 12.11 16.44 7.20
CA CYS A 474 12.48 16.77 5.82
C CYS A 474 13.83 16.15 5.42
N SER A 475 14.37 15.26 6.26
CA SER A 475 15.73 14.70 6.11
C SER A 475 15.91 13.87 4.84
N ASN A 476 14.82 13.37 4.24
CA ASN A 476 14.87 12.64 2.98
C ASN A 476 14.73 13.55 1.74
N GLU A 477 14.46 14.85 1.92
CA GLU A 477 14.39 15.79 0.79
C GLU A 477 15.79 16.17 0.29
N PRO A 478 15.99 16.26 -1.04
CA PRO A 478 17.30 16.56 -1.59
C PRO A 478 17.68 18.02 -1.41
N ASP A 479 18.97 18.27 -1.12
CA ASP A 479 19.51 19.63 -1.02
C ASP A 479 19.35 20.41 -2.36
N ASP A 480 19.00 21.69 -2.34
CA ASP A 480 18.66 22.53 -1.16
C ASP A 480 17.17 22.41 -0.81
N ASN A 481 16.85 22.10 0.45
CA ASN A 481 15.48 21.84 0.97
C ASN A 481 15.01 22.85 2.05
N GLY A 482 15.76 23.94 2.26
CA GLY A 482 15.32 25.03 3.13
C GLY A 482 15.16 24.69 4.62
N GLY A 483 15.45 23.46 5.05
CA GLY A 483 15.25 22.97 6.41
C GLY A 483 13.78 22.82 6.82
N ARG A 484 12.85 22.72 5.88
CA ARG A 484 11.41 22.55 6.16
C ARG A 484 10.78 21.68 5.08
N ILE A 485 9.89 20.77 5.46
CA ILE A 485 9.28 19.82 4.51
C ILE A 485 8.45 20.54 3.44
N ASN A 486 8.48 20.03 2.21
CA ASN A 486 7.51 20.35 1.17
C ASN A 486 6.12 19.78 1.54
N ILE A 487 5.05 20.49 1.17
CA ILE A 487 3.67 20.03 1.35
C ILE A 487 3.32 19.06 0.20
N GLY A 488 2.54 18.02 0.50
CA GLY A 488 1.99 17.08 -0.49
C GLY A 488 2.79 15.78 -0.61
N ARG A 489 2.43 15.00 -1.66
CA ARG A 489 2.86 13.61 -1.92
C ARG A 489 4.36 13.36 -1.85
N TYR A 490 5.15 14.35 -2.26
CA TYR A 490 6.59 14.21 -2.40
C TYR A 490 7.37 14.85 -1.24
N GLY A 491 6.71 15.48 -0.28
CA GLY A 491 7.38 15.99 0.92
C GLY A 491 8.09 14.86 1.67
N ASN A 492 9.25 15.13 2.24
CA ASN A 492 10.13 14.14 2.88
C ASN A 492 10.42 12.89 2.02
N THR A 493 10.61 13.07 0.70
CA THR A 493 11.04 12.00 -0.20
C THR A 493 12.23 12.43 -1.05
N GLU A 494 12.94 11.47 -1.64
CA GLU A 494 14.06 11.73 -2.56
C GLU A 494 13.65 12.47 -3.84
N GLU A 495 12.35 12.51 -4.15
CA GLU A 495 11.77 13.19 -5.32
C GLU A 495 11.24 14.60 -4.98
N ALA A 496 11.36 15.05 -3.73
CA ALA A 496 10.89 16.36 -3.29
C ALA A 496 11.56 17.50 -4.08
N SER A 497 10.80 18.53 -4.41
CA SER A 497 11.29 19.63 -5.24
C SER A 497 12.16 20.57 -4.41
N LYS A 498 13.29 20.99 -4.96
CA LYS A 498 14.29 21.77 -4.23
C LYS A 498 13.80 23.19 -3.99
N SER A 499 14.14 23.81 -2.87
CA SER A 499 13.84 25.22 -2.54
C SER A 499 14.23 26.17 -3.66
N GLY A 500 15.43 25.92 -4.19
CA GLY A 500 16.09 26.86 -5.08
C GLY A 500 16.33 28.17 -4.36
N VAL A 501 17.43 28.27 -3.61
CA VAL A 501 17.97 29.59 -3.29
C VAL A 501 18.12 30.33 -4.63
N MET A 502 17.49 31.49 -4.79
CA MET A 502 18.17 32.52 -5.57
C MET A 502 19.51 32.67 -4.88
N PRO A 503 20.66 32.35 -5.50
CA PRO A 503 21.91 32.73 -4.91
C PRO A 503 21.81 34.24 -4.73
N GLY A 504 21.80 34.72 -3.49
CA GLY A 504 22.08 36.12 -3.23
C GLY A 504 23.45 36.38 -3.84
N TYR A 505 23.48 36.91 -5.06
CA TYR A 505 24.69 37.33 -5.73
C TYR A 505 25.87 36.32 -5.69
N VAL A 506 25.64 35.03 -5.93
CA VAL A 506 26.75 34.16 -6.33
C VAL A 506 26.85 34.28 -7.84
N ALA A 507 27.57 35.32 -8.25
CA ALA A 507 27.90 35.56 -9.63
C ALA A 507 28.48 34.28 -10.25
N TRP A 508 27.87 33.90 -11.37
CA TRP A 508 28.36 33.00 -12.39
C TRP A 508 29.84 33.26 -12.77
N TRP A 509 30.78 32.88 -11.90
CA TRP A 509 32.21 33.13 -12.12
C TRP A 509 33.06 31.86 -12.19
N ASN A 510 32.50 30.70 -11.84
CA ASN A 510 33.28 29.45 -11.80
C ASN A 510 32.97 28.44 -12.90
N GLU A 511 31.97 28.67 -13.76
CA GLU A 511 31.63 27.70 -14.82
C GLU A 511 31.98 28.10 -16.25
N ILE A 512 32.52 29.31 -16.52
CA ILE A 512 32.69 29.76 -17.92
C ILE A 512 34.10 29.60 -18.51
N LEU A 513 35.18 29.35 -17.75
CA LEU A 513 36.53 29.37 -18.35
C LEU A 513 37.45 28.22 -17.91
N SER A 514 37.88 27.45 -18.92
CA SER A 514 38.75 26.28 -18.90
C SER A 514 40.10 26.52 -18.18
N PRO A 515 40.83 25.45 -17.80
CA PRO A 515 42.06 25.50 -16.99
C PRO A 515 43.22 26.34 -17.55
N GLU A 516 43.11 26.80 -18.80
CA GLU A 516 44.14 27.46 -19.58
C GLU A 516 44.38 28.94 -19.17
N TRP A 517 43.46 29.56 -18.42
CA TRP A 517 43.52 30.99 -18.06
C TRP A 517 44.11 31.29 -16.67
N ARG A 518 44.74 30.30 -16.01
CA ARG A 518 45.34 30.46 -14.65
C ARG A 518 46.32 31.63 -14.56
N ILE A 519 47.11 31.89 -15.60
CA ILE A 519 48.11 32.96 -15.61
C ILE A 519 47.45 34.34 -15.68
N LEU A 520 46.35 34.48 -16.43
CA LEU A 520 45.59 35.74 -16.47
C LEU A 520 44.93 36.03 -15.10
N ARG A 521 44.44 34.99 -14.39
CA ARG A 521 43.84 35.15 -13.04
C ARG A 521 44.82 35.71 -12.02
N THR A 522 46.09 35.28 -12.05
CA THR A 522 47.13 35.77 -11.14
C THR A 522 47.50 37.22 -11.45
N LEU A 523 47.59 37.57 -12.73
CA LEU A 523 47.91 38.93 -13.17
C LEU A 523 46.78 39.94 -12.87
N LEU A 524 45.51 39.53 -13.05
CA LEU A 524 44.36 40.37 -12.72
C LEU A 524 44.22 40.60 -11.20
N ARG A 525 44.54 39.57 -10.39
CA ARG A 525 44.57 39.69 -8.92
C ARG A 525 45.67 40.65 -8.45
N ILE A 526 46.88 40.57 -9.03
CA ILE A 526 47.99 41.49 -8.69
C ILE A 526 47.64 42.94 -9.10
N PHE A 527 47.00 43.13 -10.25
CA PHE A 527 46.56 44.44 -10.74
C PHE A 527 45.50 45.09 -9.83
N LEU A 528 44.52 44.31 -9.35
CA LEU A 528 43.46 44.78 -8.45
C LEU A 528 43.97 45.04 -7.02
N LEU A 529 44.91 44.23 -6.52
CA LEU A 529 45.58 44.44 -5.23
C LEU A 529 46.41 45.74 -5.19
N PHE A 530 47.06 46.09 -6.30
CA PHE A 530 47.88 47.31 -6.38
C PHE A 530 47.06 48.59 -6.54
N CYS A 531 45.88 48.52 -7.18
CA CYS A 531 45.09 49.71 -7.49
C CYS A 531 44.04 50.08 -6.43
N PHE A 532 43.51 49.12 -5.66
CA PHE A 532 42.32 49.37 -4.82
C PHE A 532 42.46 49.01 -3.32
N LYS A 533 43.60 48.51 -2.83
CA LYS A 533 43.84 48.19 -1.40
C LYS A 533 42.66 47.49 -0.69
N ILE A 534 42.11 46.44 -1.30
CA ILE A 534 41.16 45.54 -0.64
C ILE A 534 41.88 44.22 -0.36
N GLN A 535 41.94 43.82 0.91
CA GLN A 535 42.34 42.46 1.30
C GLN A 535 41.15 41.52 1.09
N ILE A 536 41.39 40.41 0.39
CA ILE A 536 40.49 39.25 0.36
C ILE A 536 40.93 38.30 1.45
#